data_AF-A0A0P0CS80-F1
#
_entry.id   AF-A0A0P0CS80-F1
#
_cell.length_a   1.000
_cell.length_b   1.000
_cell.length_c   1.000
_cell.angle_alpha   90.00
_cell.angle_beta   90.00
_cell.angle_gamma   90.00
#
_symmetry.space_group_name_H-M   'P 1'
#
loop_
_entity.id
_entity.type
_entity.pdbx_description
1 polymer ?
#
loop_
_entity_poly.entity_id
_entity_poly.type
_entity_poly.pdbx_seq_one_letter_code
_entity_poly.pdbx_strand_id
1 'polypeptide(L)'
;MLKALLLPLRVTLGILLSASFLGACESDTEPTPEAGPMQTNFSLVDSIKLDANYRNMYPEAYENWRGKTYKVSTQNKLEAYFIEENNGVTLYFRDTATVNARSWVSLHFKNRTVLNLPASLSLKDASIVCVHNGQTFSDGSGAMSPGCVTVLDGTANLQYDAATQVLSGSLTNLKLGLEYYVPEYSFPNREGNALKSSGSSRNLNISFENIKVSKS
;
A
#
# COMPACT_ATOMS: atom_id res chain seq x y z
N MET A 1 -34.20 -59.85 -53.46
CA MET A 1 -33.53 -58.57 -53.12
C MET A 1 -34.02 -58.11 -51.73
N LEU A 2 -33.37 -58.54 -50.64
CA LEU A 2 -33.74 -58.09 -49.27
C LEU A 2 -32.65 -58.32 -48.21
N LYS A 3 -31.36 -58.35 -48.58
CA LYS A 3 -30.26 -58.58 -47.62
C LYS A 3 -29.11 -57.56 -47.68
N ALA A 4 -29.21 -56.53 -48.52
CA ALA A 4 -28.11 -55.57 -48.73
C ALA A 4 -28.32 -54.19 -48.07
N LEU A 5 -29.30 -54.04 -47.16
CA LEU A 5 -29.64 -52.74 -46.55
C LEU A 5 -29.52 -52.70 -45.02
N LEU A 6 -29.02 -53.76 -44.39
CA LEU A 6 -29.00 -53.88 -42.92
C LEU A 6 -27.64 -53.60 -42.26
N LEU A 7 -26.63 -53.12 -43.00
CA LEU A 7 -25.31 -52.82 -42.41
C LEU A 7 -25.00 -51.36 -42.04
N PRO A 8 -25.58 -50.29 -42.61
CA PRO A 8 -25.21 -48.95 -42.16
C PRO A 8 -26.03 -48.47 -40.94
N LEU A 9 -27.12 -49.16 -40.57
CA LEU A 9 -28.03 -48.67 -39.52
C LEU A 9 -27.55 -48.96 -38.08
N ARG A 10 -26.57 -49.85 -37.89
CA ARG A 10 -26.07 -50.21 -36.54
C ARG A 10 -24.86 -49.41 -36.08
N VAL A 11 -24.20 -48.66 -36.97
CA VAL A 11 -23.02 -47.85 -36.61
C VAL A 11 -23.42 -46.42 -36.23
N THR A 12 -24.51 -45.89 -36.78
CA THR A 12 -24.95 -44.52 -36.50
C THR A 12 -25.73 -44.36 -35.20
N LEU A 13 -26.30 -45.41 -34.62
CA LEU A 13 -27.00 -45.33 -33.33
C LEU A 13 -26.07 -45.41 -32.11
N GLY A 14 -24.87 -46.00 -32.25
CA GLY A 14 -23.90 -46.11 -31.16
C GLY A 14 -23.11 -44.83 -30.89
N ILE A 15 -22.94 -43.98 -31.91
CA ILE A 15 -22.18 -42.72 -31.83
C ILE A 15 -23.05 -41.57 -31.30
N LEU A 16 -24.38 -41.64 -31.44
CA LEU A 16 -25.30 -40.62 -30.93
C LEU A 16 -25.66 -40.78 -29.44
N LEU A 17 -25.42 -41.96 -28.84
CA LEU A 17 -25.68 -42.20 -27.41
C LEU A 17 -24.45 -41.97 -26.51
N SER A 18 -23.25 -41.88 -27.08
CA SER A 18 -22.01 -41.55 -26.35
C SER A 18 -21.69 -40.05 -26.34
N ALA A 19 -22.35 -39.24 -27.17
CA ALA A 19 -22.23 -37.78 -27.15
C ALA A 19 -23.15 -37.10 -26.11
N SER A 20 -24.19 -37.79 -25.64
CA SER A 20 -25.20 -37.22 -24.72
C SER A 20 -24.86 -37.38 -23.23
N PHE A 21 -23.76 -38.06 -22.89
CA PHE A 21 -23.33 -38.30 -21.50
C PHE A 21 -22.08 -37.51 -21.09
N LEU A 22 -21.56 -36.62 -21.95
CA LEU A 22 -20.38 -35.79 -21.68
C LEU A 22 -20.68 -34.28 -21.53
N GLY A 23 -21.96 -33.89 -21.49
CA GLY A 23 -22.36 -32.48 -21.56
C GLY A 23 -23.20 -31.94 -20.40
N ALA A 24 -23.26 -32.63 -19.26
CA ALA A 24 -23.98 -32.14 -18.08
C ALA A 24 -23.18 -32.40 -16.80
N CYS A 25 -21.98 -31.81 -16.77
CA CYS A 25 -21.35 -31.38 -15.53
C CYS A 25 -21.02 -29.90 -15.74
N GLU A 26 -22.04 -29.09 -16.01
CA GLU A 26 -21.98 -27.70 -15.61
C GLU A 26 -21.88 -27.77 -14.09
N SER A 27 -20.67 -27.60 -13.56
CA SER A 27 -20.57 -27.18 -12.19
C SER A 27 -21.39 -25.89 -12.11
N ASP A 28 -22.53 -25.95 -11.44
CA ASP A 28 -23.21 -24.80 -10.85
C ASP A 28 -22.25 -24.19 -9.82
N THR A 29 -21.12 -23.68 -10.31
CA THR A 29 -20.30 -22.71 -9.62
C THR A 29 -21.11 -21.44 -9.72
N GLU A 30 -21.85 -21.14 -8.66
CA GLU A 30 -22.38 -19.81 -8.44
C GLU A 30 -21.27 -18.79 -8.79
N PRO A 31 -21.60 -17.71 -9.52
CA PRO A 31 -20.61 -16.71 -9.88
C PRO A 31 -19.94 -16.23 -8.60
N THR A 32 -18.65 -16.52 -8.47
CA THR A 32 -17.88 -16.07 -7.32
C THR A 32 -17.76 -14.57 -7.47
N PRO A 33 -18.14 -13.77 -6.46
CA PRO A 33 -18.01 -12.33 -6.58
C PRO A 33 -16.55 -11.99 -6.84
N GLU A 34 -16.28 -11.29 -7.94
CA GLU A 34 -14.95 -10.85 -8.30
C GLU A 34 -14.73 -9.43 -7.78
N ALA A 35 -13.61 -9.22 -7.08
CA ALA A 35 -13.23 -7.88 -6.66
C ALA A 35 -12.99 -6.98 -7.86
N GLY A 36 -13.43 -5.72 -7.77
CA GLY A 36 -13.08 -4.70 -8.75
C GLY A 36 -11.57 -4.43 -8.82
N PRO A 37 -11.10 -3.62 -9.79
CA PRO A 37 -9.69 -3.25 -9.88
C PRO A 37 -9.23 -2.55 -8.60
N MET A 38 -7.96 -2.74 -8.24
CA MET A 38 -7.34 -2.01 -7.14
C MET A 38 -7.30 -0.52 -7.47
N GLN A 39 -7.83 0.31 -6.56
CA GLN A 39 -7.73 1.77 -6.65
C GLN A 39 -6.96 2.29 -5.46
N THR A 40 -6.08 3.26 -5.68
CA THR A 40 -5.26 3.83 -4.60
C THR A 40 -5.05 5.33 -4.80
N ASN A 41 -5.13 6.08 -3.70
CA ASN A 41 -4.65 7.46 -3.65
C ASN A 41 -3.70 7.61 -2.48
N PHE A 42 -2.67 8.42 -2.69
CA PHE A 42 -1.67 8.72 -1.69
C PHE A 42 -1.39 10.22 -1.73
N SER A 43 -1.47 10.87 -0.57
CA SER A 43 -1.08 12.26 -0.40
C SER A 43 -0.15 12.36 0.80
N LEU A 44 0.95 13.08 0.62
CA LEU A 44 1.96 13.31 1.63
C LEU A 44 2.31 14.78 1.69
N VAL A 45 2.33 15.34 2.89
CA VAL A 45 2.83 16.68 3.17
C VAL A 45 3.91 16.57 4.23
N ASP A 46 5.09 17.09 3.93
CA ASP A 46 6.23 17.12 4.84
C ASP A 46 6.57 18.58 5.19
N SER A 47 6.82 18.87 6.47
CA SER A 47 7.22 20.20 6.93
C SER A 47 8.56 20.13 7.61
N ILE A 48 9.51 20.89 7.08
CA ILE A 48 10.89 20.89 7.53
C ILE A 48 11.08 21.96 8.59
N LYS A 49 11.57 21.52 9.74
CA LYS A 49 12.13 22.41 10.76
C LYS A 49 13.65 22.24 10.77
N LEU A 50 14.36 23.29 11.16
CA LEU A 50 15.82 23.31 11.32
C LEU A 50 16.15 23.72 12.75
N ASP A 51 17.23 23.17 13.32
CA ASP A 51 17.77 23.66 14.59
C ASP A 51 18.26 25.11 14.44
N ALA A 52 17.86 26.00 15.34
CA ALA A 52 18.25 27.41 15.34
C ALA A 52 19.77 27.60 15.49
N ASN A 53 20.49 26.67 16.12
CA ASN A 53 21.95 26.68 16.22
C ASN A 53 22.62 26.63 14.84
N TYR A 54 21.94 26.06 13.85
CA TYR A 54 22.42 25.97 12.48
C TYR A 54 22.43 27.32 11.76
N ARG A 55 21.60 28.27 12.21
CA ARG A 55 21.55 29.64 11.66
C ARG A 55 22.90 30.34 11.75
N ASN A 56 23.62 30.13 12.85
CA ASN A 56 24.90 30.82 13.10
C ASN A 56 26.04 30.21 12.27
N MET A 57 26.00 28.89 12.05
CA MET A 57 27.03 28.20 11.28
C MET A 57 26.82 28.37 9.77
N TYR A 58 25.56 28.38 9.31
CA TYR A 58 25.21 28.32 7.90
C TYR A 58 23.94 29.12 7.57
N PRO A 59 23.99 30.46 7.67
CA PRO A 59 22.81 31.33 7.63
C PRO A 59 22.03 31.26 6.31
N GLU A 60 22.72 31.30 5.17
CA GLU A 60 22.05 31.26 3.85
C GLU A 60 21.26 29.97 3.66
N ALA A 61 21.86 28.86 4.06
CA ALA A 61 21.25 27.56 3.90
C ALA A 61 20.13 27.36 4.94
N TYR A 62 20.28 27.87 6.17
CA TYR A 62 19.19 27.92 7.15
C TYR A 62 17.97 28.70 6.62
N GLU A 63 18.18 29.90 6.07
CA GLU A 63 17.10 30.74 5.54
C GLU A 63 16.43 30.12 4.31
N ASN A 64 17.20 29.46 3.44
CA ASN A 64 16.67 28.76 2.26
C ASN A 64 15.77 27.57 2.60
N TRP A 65 15.85 27.03 3.81
CA TRP A 65 15.28 25.73 4.15
C TRP A 65 14.30 25.77 5.31
N ARG A 66 14.39 26.75 6.20
CA ARG A 66 13.49 26.87 7.37
C ARG A 66 12.04 26.98 6.94
N GLY A 67 11.18 26.10 7.46
CA GLY A 67 9.73 26.15 7.24
C GLY A 67 9.28 25.75 5.84
N LYS A 68 10.18 25.25 4.97
CA LYS A 68 9.75 24.72 3.67
C LYS A 68 8.83 23.52 3.86
N THR A 69 7.86 23.43 2.95
CA THR A 69 6.87 22.37 2.92
C THR A 69 6.97 21.63 1.60
N TYR A 70 6.99 20.31 1.67
CA TYR A 70 6.99 19.41 0.53
C TYR A 70 5.64 18.72 0.40
N LYS A 71 5.18 18.48 -0.84
CA LYS A 71 3.88 17.86 -1.12
C LYS A 71 3.99 16.85 -2.25
N VAL A 72 3.42 15.67 -2.05
CA VAL A 72 3.23 14.63 -3.09
C VAL A 72 1.76 14.22 -3.10
N SER A 73 1.25 13.99 -4.31
CA SER A 73 -0.03 13.33 -4.51
C SER A 73 0.09 12.38 -5.69
N THR A 74 -0.31 11.12 -5.50
CA THR A 74 -0.32 10.09 -6.54
C THR A 74 -1.63 9.33 -6.52
N GLN A 75 -2.09 8.92 -7.70
CA GLN A 75 -3.30 8.15 -7.92
C GLN A 75 -2.96 6.92 -8.75
N ASN A 76 -3.46 5.76 -8.33
CA ASN A 76 -3.24 4.44 -8.96
C ASN A 76 -1.77 4.12 -9.22
N LYS A 77 -0.90 4.67 -8.36
CA LYS A 77 0.56 4.51 -8.38
C LYS A 77 1.05 4.15 -6.98
N LEU A 78 0.26 3.34 -6.29
CA LEU A 78 0.59 2.79 -4.98
C LEU A 78 0.45 1.28 -5.08
N GLU A 79 1.54 0.58 -4.79
CA GLU A 79 1.48 -0.83 -4.45
C GLU A 79 0.92 -0.95 -3.04
N ALA A 80 -0.18 -1.68 -2.91
CA ALA A 80 -0.87 -1.84 -1.65
C ALA A 80 -1.33 -3.29 -1.48
N TYR A 81 -1.06 -3.85 -0.30
CA TYR A 81 -1.49 -5.19 0.08
C TYR A 81 -1.56 -5.30 1.60
N PHE A 82 -2.17 -6.38 2.08
CA PHE A 82 -2.13 -6.75 3.48
C PHE A 82 -1.51 -8.13 3.69
N ILE A 83 -0.98 -8.37 4.89
CA ILE A 83 -0.44 -9.65 5.34
C ILE A 83 -1.04 -9.95 6.70
N GLU A 84 -1.43 -11.20 6.94
CA GLU A 84 -1.80 -11.68 8.27
C GLU A 84 -0.72 -12.65 8.74
N GLU A 85 0.09 -12.21 9.70
CA GLU A 85 1.21 -12.99 10.25
C GLU A 85 1.49 -12.57 11.69
N ASN A 86 2.16 -13.43 12.47
CA ASN A 86 2.62 -13.13 13.83
C ASN A 86 1.52 -12.57 14.76
N ASN A 87 0.31 -13.11 14.67
CA ASN A 87 -0.86 -12.66 15.44
C ASN A 87 -1.21 -11.18 15.20
N GLY A 88 -1.13 -10.72 13.96
CA GLY A 88 -1.55 -9.37 13.60
C GLY A 88 -1.78 -9.21 12.10
N VAL A 89 -2.36 -8.06 11.73
CA VAL A 89 -2.52 -7.65 10.33
C VAL A 89 -1.56 -6.52 10.03
N THR A 90 -0.79 -6.66 8.96
CA THR A 90 0.09 -5.62 8.43
C THR A 90 -0.49 -5.08 7.15
N LEU A 91 -0.72 -3.77 7.07
CA LEU A 91 -1.00 -3.07 5.83
C LEU A 91 0.29 -2.50 5.28
N TYR A 92 0.54 -2.65 3.98
CA TYR A 92 1.71 -2.11 3.30
C TYR A 92 1.29 -1.21 2.15
N PHE A 93 1.95 -0.06 2.03
CA PHE A 93 1.70 0.93 1.00
C PHE A 93 3.02 1.47 0.48
N ARG A 94 3.30 1.36 -0.82
CA ARG A 94 4.51 1.87 -1.48
C ARG A 94 4.17 2.67 -2.73
N ASP A 95 4.61 3.94 -2.78
CA ASP A 95 4.51 4.77 -3.97
C ASP A 95 5.39 4.19 -5.09
N THR A 96 4.80 4.02 -6.27
CA THR A 96 5.43 3.50 -7.49
C THR A 96 5.50 4.55 -8.58
N ALA A 97 5.08 5.80 -8.31
CA ALA A 97 5.01 6.85 -9.31
C ALA A 97 6.37 7.24 -9.91
N THR A 98 7.45 6.98 -9.20
CA THR A 98 8.81 7.31 -9.64
C THR A 98 9.75 6.13 -9.38
N VAL A 99 10.68 5.89 -10.32
CA VAL A 99 11.57 4.72 -10.27
C VAL A 99 12.52 4.77 -9.06
N ASN A 100 12.92 5.99 -8.67
CA ASN A 100 13.91 6.27 -7.61
C ASN A 100 13.29 6.74 -6.28
N ALA A 101 12.01 7.12 -6.26
CA ALA A 101 11.33 7.58 -5.05
C ALA A 101 10.21 6.60 -4.67
N ARG A 102 10.58 5.57 -3.89
CA ARG A 102 9.67 4.51 -3.46
C ARG A 102 9.28 4.67 -1.99
N SER A 103 8.68 5.80 -1.67
CA SER A 103 8.18 6.06 -0.32
C SER A 103 7.21 4.97 0.09
N TRP A 104 7.43 4.33 1.24
CA TRP A 104 6.51 3.33 1.75
C TRP A 104 6.24 3.46 3.24
N VAL A 105 5.06 3.03 3.63
CA VAL A 105 4.61 2.92 5.02
C VAL A 105 3.98 1.56 5.23
N SER A 106 4.33 0.91 6.33
CA SER A 106 3.63 -0.28 6.82
C SER A 106 3.05 -0.03 8.20
N LEU A 107 1.85 -0.55 8.47
CA LEU A 107 1.15 -0.41 9.73
C LEU A 107 0.78 -1.80 10.24
N HIS A 108 1.23 -2.14 11.45
CA HIS A 108 0.95 -3.44 12.05
C HIS A 108 -0.01 -3.33 13.24
N PHE A 109 -1.14 -4.03 13.12
CA PHE A 109 -2.18 -4.15 14.13
C PHE A 109 -2.05 -5.49 14.87
N LYS A 110 -1.42 -5.46 16.05
CA LYS A 110 -1.24 -6.65 16.92
C LYS A 110 -2.57 -7.15 17.47
N ASN A 111 -2.62 -8.47 17.70
CA ASN A 111 -3.76 -9.19 18.27
C ASN A 111 -5.05 -9.01 17.46
N ARG A 112 -4.91 -8.87 16.14
CA ARG A 112 -6.02 -8.71 15.19
C ARG A 112 -5.84 -9.68 14.03
N THR A 113 -6.95 -10.11 13.46
CA THR A 113 -7.07 -10.81 12.18
C THR A 113 -7.87 -9.93 11.24
N VAL A 114 -7.78 -10.15 9.93
CA VAL A 114 -8.50 -9.33 8.96
C VAL A 114 -10.02 -9.35 9.18
N LEU A 115 -10.53 -10.48 9.69
CA LEU A 115 -11.94 -10.69 10.02
C LEU A 115 -12.41 -9.95 11.27
N ASN A 116 -11.51 -9.53 12.16
CA ASN A 116 -11.84 -8.87 13.42
C ASN A 116 -11.31 -7.43 13.54
N LEU A 117 -10.87 -6.85 12.43
CA LEU A 117 -10.47 -5.46 12.37
C LEU A 117 -11.69 -4.56 12.65
N PRO A 118 -11.59 -3.63 13.62
CA PRO A 118 -12.63 -2.61 13.80
C PRO A 118 -12.77 -1.76 12.53
N ALA A 119 -14.00 -1.34 12.23
CA ALA A 119 -14.27 -0.48 11.09
C ALA A 119 -13.52 0.86 11.16
N SER A 120 -13.25 1.35 12.37
CA SER A 120 -12.45 2.54 12.63
C SER A 120 -11.53 2.31 13.83
N LEU A 121 -10.28 2.77 13.71
CA LEU A 121 -9.26 2.57 14.72
C LEU A 121 -8.26 3.73 14.74
N SER A 122 -7.78 4.08 15.93
CA SER A 122 -6.70 5.05 16.05
C SER A 122 -5.39 4.42 15.59
N LEU A 123 -4.64 5.14 14.76
CA LEU A 123 -3.31 4.72 14.35
C LEU A 123 -2.26 4.92 15.45
N LYS A 124 -2.58 5.63 16.54
CA LYS A 124 -1.76 5.67 17.76
C LYS A 124 -1.68 4.30 18.44
N ASP A 125 -2.75 3.51 18.30
CA ASP A 125 -2.84 2.15 18.84
C ASP A 125 -2.19 1.13 17.89
N ALA A 126 -1.78 1.55 16.70
CA ALA A 126 -0.98 0.72 15.80
C ALA A 126 0.39 0.49 16.44
N SER A 127 0.74 -0.78 16.57
CA SER A 127 1.84 -1.19 17.43
C SER A 127 3.22 -0.93 16.85
N ILE A 128 3.34 -0.86 15.52
CA ILE A 128 4.56 -0.49 14.80
C ILE A 128 4.13 0.14 13.47
N VAL A 129 4.59 1.36 13.19
CA VAL A 129 4.57 1.92 11.84
C VAL A 129 6.01 1.99 11.35
N CYS A 130 6.36 1.11 10.41
CA CYS A 130 7.65 1.18 9.76
C CYS A 130 7.55 2.03 8.52
N VAL A 131 8.41 3.04 8.45
CA VAL A 131 8.67 3.80 7.24
C VAL A 131 10.06 3.36 6.80
N HIS A 132 10.37 3.34 5.51
CA HIS A 132 11.76 3.10 5.08
C HIS A 132 12.27 4.13 4.11
N ASN A 133 13.60 4.16 4.12
CA ASN A 133 14.53 5.04 3.44
C ASN A 133 14.23 5.20 1.96
N GLY A 134 14.66 6.37 1.46
CA GLY A 134 15.12 6.53 0.09
C GLY A 134 14.02 6.93 -0.87
N GLN A 135 13.23 7.93 -0.50
CA GLN A 135 12.43 8.62 -1.50
C GLN A 135 13.33 9.59 -2.25
N THR A 136 14.02 9.19 -3.32
CA THR A 136 14.76 10.15 -4.16
C THR A 136 13.83 10.81 -5.16
N PHE A 137 13.52 12.07 -4.93
CA PHE A 137 12.61 12.89 -5.71
C PHE A 137 13.19 13.25 -7.09
N SER A 138 12.33 13.72 -8.01
CA SER A 138 12.72 14.07 -9.39
C SER A 138 13.73 15.20 -9.49
N ASP A 139 13.84 16.02 -8.44
CA ASP A 139 14.82 17.10 -8.29
C ASP A 139 16.17 16.63 -7.70
N GLY A 140 16.32 15.32 -7.45
CA GLY A 140 17.55 14.73 -6.86
C GLY A 140 17.60 14.81 -5.33
N SER A 141 16.58 15.39 -4.69
CA SER A 141 16.43 15.38 -3.25
C SER A 141 15.98 14.00 -2.74
N GLY A 142 16.01 13.73 -1.43
CA GLY A 142 15.46 12.46 -0.92
C GLY A 142 15.39 12.10 0.57
N ALA A 143 14.18 11.88 1.08
CA ALA A 143 13.99 11.58 2.50
C ALA A 143 14.60 10.21 2.90
N MET A 144 15.48 10.20 3.91
CA MET A 144 15.82 8.96 4.64
C MET A 144 14.72 8.63 5.68
N SER A 145 14.75 7.46 6.31
CA SER A 145 13.72 6.98 7.24
C SER A 145 14.24 6.71 8.66
N PRO A 146 13.45 7.02 9.72
CA PRO A 146 13.76 6.70 11.13
C PRO A 146 13.82 5.21 11.44
N GLY A 147 13.45 4.38 10.47
CA GLY A 147 12.98 3.04 10.75
C GLY A 147 11.54 3.09 11.22
N CYS A 148 11.24 2.35 12.28
CA CYS A 148 9.88 2.27 12.81
C CYS A 148 9.64 3.38 13.84
N VAL A 149 8.60 4.18 13.61
CA VAL A 149 8.25 5.34 14.43
C VAL A 149 6.93 5.14 15.14
N THR A 150 6.78 5.87 16.25
CA THR A 150 5.49 6.03 16.90
C THR A 150 4.63 7.00 16.10
N VAL A 151 3.37 6.62 15.90
CA VAL A 151 2.36 7.49 15.29
C VAL A 151 1.99 8.60 16.28
N LEU A 152 2.07 9.85 15.83
CA LEU A 152 1.68 11.01 16.64
C LEU A 152 0.17 11.26 16.56
N ASP A 153 -0.44 10.95 15.43
CA ASP A 153 -1.89 11.02 15.23
C ASP A 153 -2.34 10.28 13.97
N GLY A 154 -3.64 10.01 13.88
CA GLY A 154 -4.27 9.47 12.67
C GLY A 154 -5.32 8.42 12.95
N THR A 155 -6.15 8.18 11.95
CA THR A 155 -7.26 7.23 12.01
C THR A 155 -7.25 6.34 10.77
N ALA A 156 -7.42 5.04 10.95
CA ALA A 156 -7.73 4.13 9.86
C ALA A 156 -9.22 3.78 9.88
N ASN A 157 -9.84 3.80 8.71
CA ASN A 157 -11.15 3.24 8.48
C ASN A 157 -10.99 2.06 7.52
N LEU A 158 -11.38 0.86 7.94
CA LEU A 158 -11.11 -0.39 7.23
C LEU A 158 -12.40 -1.17 7.05
N GLN A 159 -12.56 -1.79 5.88
CA GLN A 159 -13.66 -2.67 5.56
C GLN A 159 -13.13 -3.88 4.81
N TYR A 160 -13.27 -5.05 5.44
CA TYR A 160 -12.93 -6.32 4.81
C TYR A 160 -14.18 -6.95 4.21
N ASP A 161 -14.10 -7.35 2.95
CA ASP A 161 -15.12 -8.16 2.29
C ASP A 161 -14.64 -9.61 2.25
N ALA A 162 -15.30 -10.47 3.04
CA ALA A 162 -14.97 -11.89 3.13
C ALA A 162 -15.33 -12.67 1.86
N ALA A 163 -16.29 -12.20 1.07
CA ALA A 163 -16.73 -12.90 -0.14
C ALA A 163 -15.69 -12.75 -1.26
N THR A 164 -15.12 -11.55 -1.41
CA THR A 164 -14.10 -11.24 -2.42
C THR A 164 -12.66 -11.31 -1.87
N GLN A 165 -12.50 -11.50 -0.55
CA GLN A 165 -11.24 -11.54 0.18
C GLN A 165 -10.37 -10.28 0.02
N VAL A 166 -11.00 -9.12 -0.07
CA VAL A 166 -10.30 -7.84 -0.22
C VAL A 166 -10.52 -6.91 0.96
N LEU A 167 -9.53 -6.03 1.18
CA LEU A 167 -9.62 -4.95 2.14
C LEU A 167 -9.73 -3.62 1.40
N SER A 168 -10.63 -2.77 1.86
CA SER A 168 -10.79 -1.39 1.39
C SER A 168 -10.75 -0.46 2.58
N GLY A 169 -10.37 0.79 2.38
CA GLY A 169 -10.27 1.72 3.49
C GLY A 169 -9.54 3.01 3.21
N SER A 170 -9.28 3.72 4.30
CA SER A 170 -8.50 4.95 4.30
C SER A 170 -7.69 5.10 5.58
N LEU A 171 -6.52 5.73 5.44
CA LEU A 171 -5.73 6.27 6.52
C LEU A 171 -5.81 7.79 6.40
N THR A 172 -6.33 8.45 7.42
CA THR A 172 -6.52 9.91 7.42
C THR A 172 -5.69 10.55 8.51
N ASN A 173 -5.09 11.70 8.18
CA ASN A 173 -4.26 12.49 9.08
C ASN A 173 -3.17 11.68 9.79
N LEU A 174 -2.56 10.70 9.10
CA LEU A 174 -1.46 9.92 9.67
C LEU A 174 -0.26 10.85 9.88
N LYS A 175 -0.06 11.27 11.13
CA LYS A 175 0.99 12.17 11.54
C LYS A 175 2.14 11.38 12.13
N LEU A 176 3.33 11.55 11.54
CA LEU A 176 4.55 10.89 11.97
C LEU A 176 5.58 11.94 12.36
N GLY A 177 6.28 11.68 13.46
CA GLY A 177 7.50 12.43 13.80
C GLY A 177 8.61 12.04 12.82
N LEU A 178 9.29 13.03 12.24
CA LEU A 178 10.42 12.79 11.37
C LEU A 178 11.68 13.42 11.95
N GLU A 179 12.74 12.61 11.99
CA GLU A 179 14.09 13.06 12.33
C GLU A 179 14.97 13.25 11.07
N TYR A 180 14.36 13.58 9.91
CA TYR A 180 14.94 13.31 8.58
C TYR A 180 15.34 14.48 7.70
N TYR A 181 16.25 14.14 6.77
CA TYR A 181 16.92 14.97 5.80
C TYR A 181 16.53 14.70 4.35
N VAL A 182 16.40 15.78 3.59
CA VAL A 182 16.04 15.83 2.16
C VAL A 182 17.28 16.34 1.40
N PRO A 183 17.97 15.57 0.53
CA PRO A 183 19.18 15.92 -0.22
C PRO A 183 19.18 17.16 -1.10
N GLU A 184 18.06 17.85 -1.36
CA GLU A 184 18.15 19.25 -1.81
C GLU A 184 18.66 20.14 -0.67
N TYR A 185 18.24 19.81 0.55
CA TYR A 185 18.60 20.38 1.85
C TYR A 185 19.85 19.71 2.45
N SER A 186 20.39 18.68 1.77
CA SER A 186 21.66 18.88 1.06
C SER A 186 22.55 19.95 1.67
N PHE A 187 23.26 19.72 2.76
CA PHE A 187 24.47 20.50 3.03
C PHE A 187 25.64 19.72 2.46
N PRO A 188 25.87 19.76 1.13
CA PRO A 188 26.97 19.02 0.53
C PRO A 188 28.26 19.43 1.24
N ASN A 189 28.99 18.43 1.75
CA ASN A 189 30.28 18.56 2.43
C ASN A 189 30.28 19.15 3.86
N ARG A 190 29.20 19.02 4.64
CA ARG A 190 29.18 19.50 6.04
C ARG A 190 28.86 18.38 7.02
N GLU A 191 29.79 18.11 7.94
CA GLU A 191 29.58 17.17 9.04
C GLU A 191 28.48 17.69 9.97
N GLY A 192 27.51 16.84 10.31
CA GLY A 192 26.43 17.14 11.25
C GLY A 192 25.04 16.97 10.64
N ASN A 193 24.26 16.04 11.21
CA ASN A 193 22.84 15.89 10.90
C ASN A 193 22.05 17.07 11.50
N ALA A 194 22.07 18.23 10.85
CA ALA A 194 21.35 19.44 11.26
C ALA A 194 19.82 19.25 11.44
N LEU A 195 19.29 18.13 10.95
CA LEU A 195 17.88 17.77 10.96
C LEU A 195 17.53 16.66 11.96
N LYS A 196 18.52 16.00 12.58
CA LYS A 196 18.25 14.98 13.61
C LYS A 196 17.55 15.55 14.83
N SER A 197 17.74 16.84 15.11
CA SER A 197 17.18 17.52 16.29
C SER A 197 16.03 18.46 15.98
N SER A 198 15.53 18.50 14.74
CA SER A 198 14.70 19.62 14.30
C SER A 198 13.17 19.41 14.38
N GLY A 199 12.67 18.20 14.65
CA GLY A 199 11.24 18.00 14.97
C GLY A 199 10.29 18.24 13.79
N SER A 200 10.73 17.88 12.59
CA SER A 200 9.92 17.86 11.35
C SER A 200 8.71 16.93 11.50
N SER A 201 7.68 17.19 10.70
CA SER A 201 6.44 16.40 10.75
C SER A 201 5.97 16.04 9.35
N ARG A 202 5.51 14.79 9.20
CA ARG A 202 4.86 14.31 7.98
C ARG A 202 3.41 13.97 8.26
N ASN A 203 2.54 14.40 7.36
CA ASN A 203 1.13 14.05 7.32
C ASN A 203 0.87 13.23 6.05
N LEU A 204 0.31 12.03 6.21
CA LEU A 204 -0.08 11.17 5.10
C LEU A 204 -1.59 10.94 5.11
N ASN A 205 -2.16 10.92 3.91
CA ASN A 205 -3.50 10.42 3.66
C ASN A 205 -3.43 9.35 2.58
N ILE A 206 -4.04 8.19 2.84
CA ILE A 206 -4.07 7.07 1.91
C ILE A 206 -5.52 6.62 1.78
N SER A 207 -6.02 6.45 0.57
CA SER A 207 -7.27 5.73 0.31
C SER A 207 -6.97 4.54 -0.58
N PHE A 208 -7.62 3.42 -0.33
CA PHE A 208 -7.39 2.21 -1.10
C PHE A 208 -8.67 1.38 -1.19
N GLU A 209 -8.84 0.72 -2.32
CA GLU A 209 -9.94 -0.20 -2.57
C GLU A 209 -9.41 -1.50 -3.14
N ASN A 210 -10.02 -2.60 -2.72
CA ASN A 210 -9.78 -3.94 -3.26
C ASN A 210 -8.33 -4.42 -3.12
N ILE A 211 -7.61 -4.03 -2.05
CA ILE A 211 -6.26 -4.55 -1.82
C ILE A 211 -6.34 -6.00 -1.36
N LYS A 212 -5.42 -6.83 -1.85
CA LYS A 212 -5.43 -8.29 -1.62
C LYS A 212 -4.36 -8.70 -0.62
N VAL A 213 -4.51 -9.92 -0.10
CA VAL A 213 -3.45 -10.56 0.69
C VAL A 213 -2.22 -10.75 -0.19
N SER A 214 -1.03 -10.40 0.32
CA SER A 214 0.21 -10.75 -0.37
C SER A 214 0.45 -12.25 -0.26
N LYS A 215 0.77 -12.91 -1.37
CA LYS A 215 1.22 -14.30 -1.34
C LYS A 215 2.68 -14.29 -0.86
N SER A 216 2.90 -14.73 0.37
CA SER A 216 4.22 -15.03 0.92
C SER A 216 4.98 -16.04 0.06
#